data_AF-A0A172MDB2-F1
#
_entry.id   AF-A0A172MDB2-F1
#
_cell.length_a   1.000
_cell.length_b   1.000
_cell.length_c   1.000
_cell.angle_alpha   90.00
_cell.angle_beta   90.00
_cell.angle_gamma   90.00
#
_symmetry.space_group_name_H-M   'P 1'
#
loop_
_entity.id
_entity.type
_entity.pdbx_description
1 polymer ?
#
loop_
_entity_poly.entity_id
_entity_poly.type
_entity_poly.pdbx_seq_one_letter_code
_entity_poly.pdbx_strand_id
1 'polypeptide(L)'
;NRQQRNSWVMIEEDLHTKAAQSVVEGSEVQLSCNVKATESPSIKWLLPDGTKLKAPFKMEDSRFSVLSSGQLIIRSITYADSGVYHCVAQVRGDIDSVSHRVLVQPSVIQPANSEVIKVQKNVGESILLPCSAVAVPDAYLSWILPNSRVLSHLSNSSNGYVLDNGSLLIPASHVSDSGYYRCVAINQQGSDQFAIRVTVNRMVSDRTSKGMKSKKRLGSRTSLGTKVLVIDDDEGSGARETDESLSKKIHLKSHEVSLKQKNDNVSQGHVKKNRK
;
A
#
# COMPACT_ATOMS: atom_id res chain seq x y z
N ASN A 1 55.60 -7.80 -39.55
CA ASN A 1 54.31 -8.32 -39.06
C ASN A 1 54.07 -7.90 -37.63
N ARG A 2 53.34 -6.79 -37.44
CA ARG A 2 52.96 -6.28 -36.12
C ARG A 2 51.88 -7.22 -35.57
N GLN A 3 52.12 -7.85 -34.42
CA GLN A 3 51.12 -8.68 -33.75
C GLN A 3 49.82 -7.90 -33.64
N GLN A 4 48.80 -8.33 -34.38
CA GLN A 4 47.45 -7.86 -34.21
C GLN A 4 46.98 -8.42 -32.87
N ARG A 5 47.17 -7.64 -31.81
CA ARG A 5 46.67 -7.96 -30.48
C ARG A 5 45.15 -8.10 -30.64
N ASN A 6 44.63 -9.32 -30.51
CA ASN A 6 43.19 -9.56 -30.57
C ASN A 6 42.52 -8.68 -29.51
N SER A 7 41.75 -7.71 -29.96
CA SER A 7 40.94 -6.86 -29.09
C SER A 7 39.71 -7.65 -28.64
N TRP A 8 39.41 -7.58 -27.35
CA TRP A 8 38.20 -8.16 -26.77
C TRP A 8 37.55 -7.20 -25.78
N VAL A 9 36.25 -7.38 -25.58
CA VAL A 9 35.39 -6.76 -24.58
C VAL A 9 34.44 -7.79 -23.99
N MET A 10 34.18 -7.68 -22.68
CA MET A 10 33.27 -8.55 -21.94
C MET A 10 32.58 -7.70 -20.87
N ILE A 11 31.31 -7.97 -20.58
CA ILE A 11 30.55 -7.38 -19.49
C ILE A 11 30.31 -8.45 -18.44
N GLU A 12 30.75 -8.21 -17.21
CA GLU A 12 30.49 -9.10 -16.08
C GLU A 12 29.04 -8.95 -15.61
N GLU A 13 28.30 -10.06 -15.61
CA GLU A 13 26.95 -10.13 -15.07
C GLU A 13 26.94 -10.26 -13.54
N ASP A 14 26.04 -9.52 -12.90
CA ASP A 14 25.79 -9.57 -11.46
C ASP A 14 24.36 -10.06 -11.15
N LEU A 15 23.92 -9.97 -9.89
CA LEU A 15 22.55 -10.37 -9.52
C LEU A 15 21.49 -9.46 -10.18
N HIS A 16 21.80 -8.18 -10.39
CA HIS A 16 20.88 -7.19 -10.98
C HIS A 16 20.74 -7.37 -12.50
N THR A 17 21.73 -7.96 -13.18
CA THR A 17 21.59 -8.36 -14.59
C THR A 17 20.85 -9.69 -14.74
N LYS A 18 20.81 -10.53 -13.69
CA LYS A 18 20.16 -11.86 -13.71
C LYS A 18 18.70 -11.84 -13.24
N ALA A 19 18.33 -10.87 -12.41
CA ALA A 19 16.98 -10.73 -11.85
C ALA A 19 16.39 -9.35 -12.15
N ALA A 20 15.06 -9.24 -12.09
CA ALA A 20 14.41 -7.94 -12.22
C ALA A 20 14.66 -7.08 -10.97
N GLN A 21 15.14 -5.86 -11.17
CA GLN A 21 15.28 -4.86 -10.12
C GLN A 21 13.94 -4.14 -9.93
N SER A 22 13.29 -4.40 -8.80
CA SER A 22 12.08 -3.68 -8.40
C SER A 22 12.45 -2.39 -7.69
N VAL A 23 11.78 -1.29 -8.00
CA VAL A 23 12.07 0.05 -7.46
C VAL A 23 10.77 0.81 -7.23
N VAL A 24 10.75 1.75 -6.29
CA VAL A 24 9.57 2.60 -6.03
C VAL A 24 9.65 3.86 -6.87
N GLU A 25 8.52 4.30 -7.41
CA GLU A 25 8.41 5.58 -8.10
C GLU A 25 8.94 6.75 -7.24
N GLY A 26 9.70 7.66 -7.86
CA GLY A 26 10.37 8.78 -7.21
C GLY A 26 11.76 8.46 -6.66
N SER A 27 12.18 7.19 -6.61
CA SER A 27 13.52 6.80 -6.15
C SER A 27 14.61 7.01 -7.22
N GLU A 28 15.88 6.97 -6.81
CA GLU A 28 17.04 6.93 -7.72
C GLU A 28 17.40 5.47 -8.02
N VAL A 29 17.65 5.17 -9.30
CA VAL A 29 18.06 3.84 -9.79
C VAL A 29 19.46 3.93 -10.37
N GLN A 30 20.30 2.95 -10.05
CA GLN A 30 21.65 2.83 -10.57
C GLN A 30 21.83 1.46 -11.23
N LEU A 31 22.16 1.47 -12.52
CA LEU A 31 22.41 0.26 -13.31
C LEU A 31 23.90 0.18 -13.66
N SER A 32 24.53 -0.90 -13.22
CA SER A 32 25.95 -1.19 -13.44
C SER A 32 26.21 -1.71 -14.86
N CYS A 33 27.36 -1.35 -15.42
CA CYS A 33 27.87 -1.98 -16.64
C CYS A 33 29.35 -2.30 -16.42
N ASN A 34 29.61 -3.49 -15.90
CA ASN A 34 30.92 -3.90 -15.41
C ASN A 34 31.79 -4.41 -16.57
N VAL A 35 32.31 -3.49 -17.38
CA VAL A 35 33.06 -3.83 -18.59
C VAL A 35 34.53 -4.19 -18.27
N LYS A 36 34.99 -5.31 -18.80
CA LYS A 36 36.39 -5.71 -18.92
C LYS A 36 36.78 -5.68 -20.39
N ALA A 37 37.91 -5.06 -20.71
CA ALA A 37 38.34 -4.96 -22.10
C ALA A 37 39.86 -4.76 -22.23
N THR A 38 40.38 -5.09 -23.41
CA THR A 38 41.80 -4.91 -23.77
C THR A 38 42.25 -3.46 -23.89
N GLU A 39 41.33 -2.58 -24.25
CA GLU A 39 41.53 -1.15 -24.53
C GLU A 39 40.31 -0.38 -23.99
N SER A 40 40.36 0.95 -23.96
CA SER A 40 39.22 1.75 -23.50
C SER A 40 37.96 1.48 -24.35
N PRO A 41 36.90 0.89 -23.77
CA PRO A 41 35.69 0.55 -24.51
C PRO A 41 34.81 1.77 -24.72
N SER A 42 34.06 1.78 -25.83
CA SER A 42 32.93 2.68 -26.00
C SER A 42 31.69 2.06 -25.35
N ILE A 43 31.09 2.76 -24.38
CA ILE A 43 29.93 2.29 -23.63
C ILE A 43 28.71 3.13 -24.02
N LYS A 44 27.60 2.45 -24.31
CA LYS A 44 26.31 3.08 -24.61
C LYS A 44 25.17 2.33 -23.93
N TRP A 45 24.18 3.07 -23.46
CA TRP A 45 22.92 2.56 -22.95
C TRP A 45 21.83 2.74 -24.00
N LEU A 46 20.99 1.71 -24.16
CA LEU A 46 19.73 1.75 -24.88
C LEU A 46 18.60 1.66 -23.85
N LEU A 47 17.80 2.71 -23.76
CA LEU A 47 16.66 2.81 -22.86
C LEU A 47 15.43 2.10 -23.47
N PRO A 48 14.40 1.78 -22.65
CA PRO A 48 13.18 1.12 -23.11
C PRO A 48 12.42 1.88 -24.21
N ASP A 49 12.52 3.20 -24.24
CA ASP A 49 11.91 4.08 -25.25
C ASP A 49 12.71 4.15 -26.57
N GLY A 50 13.86 3.48 -26.64
CA GLY A 50 14.78 3.49 -27.78
C GLY A 50 15.85 4.58 -27.72
N THR A 51 15.84 5.44 -26.70
CA THR A 51 16.84 6.49 -26.50
C THR A 51 18.22 5.88 -26.26
N LYS A 52 19.26 6.49 -26.87
CA LYS A 52 20.65 6.02 -26.78
C LYS A 52 21.52 7.04 -26.06
N LEU A 53 22.12 6.66 -24.94
CA LEU A 53 23.02 7.51 -24.15
C LEU A 53 24.45 6.95 -24.21
N LYS A 54 25.44 7.77 -24.59
CA LYS A 54 26.87 7.37 -24.60
C LYS A 54 27.57 7.84 -23.34
N ALA A 55 28.41 6.99 -22.75
CA ALA A 55 29.21 7.38 -21.60
C ALA A 55 30.38 8.30 -22.00
N PRO A 56 30.72 9.33 -21.19
CA PRO A 56 29.90 9.91 -20.13
C PRO A 56 28.77 10.78 -20.70
N PHE A 57 27.62 10.80 -20.03
CA PHE A 57 26.48 11.64 -20.38
C PHE A 57 25.97 12.37 -19.13
N LYS A 58 25.85 13.69 -19.20
CA LYS A 58 25.19 14.49 -18.16
C LYS A 58 24.61 15.74 -18.79
N MET A 59 23.35 16.02 -18.49
CA MET A 59 22.65 17.23 -18.89
C MET A 59 21.98 17.80 -17.64
N GLU A 60 22.03 19.12 -17.46
CA GLU A 60 21.67 19.79 -16.21
C GLU A 60 20.21 19.53 -15.81
N ASP A 61 19.29 19.54 -16.78
CA ASP A 61 17.86 19.30 -16.57
C ASP A 61 17.42 17.84 -16.81
N SER A 62 18.35 16.92 -17.06
CA SER A 62 18.00 15.52 -17.33
C SER A 62 18.01 14.68 -16.07
N ARG A 63 16.97 13.85 -15.91
CA ARG A 63 16.92 12.79 -14.87
C ARG A 63 17.92 11.66 -15.14
N PHE A 64 18.45 11.54 -16.36
CA PHE A 64 19.36 10.48 -16.76
C PHE A 64 20.80 10.98 -16.82
N SER A 65 21.73 10.20 -16.26
CA SER A 65 23.15 10.45 -16.40
C SER A 65 23.93 9.15 -16.53
N VAL A 66 25.01 9.15 -17.30
CA VAL A 66 25.91 8.00 -17.46
C VAL A 66 27.30 8.42 -17.01
N LEU A 67 27.82 7.76 -15.99
CA LEU A 67 29.18 8.01 -15.50
C LEU A 67 30.23 7.54 -16.51
N SER A 68 31.46 8.02 -16.38
CA SER A 68 32.59 7.53 -17.17
C SER A 68 32.88 6.04 -16.95
N SER A 69 32.47 5.48 -15.81
CA SER A 69 32.52 4.05 -15.52
C SER A 69 31.50 3.22 -16.33
N GLY A 70 30.55 3.86 -17.02
CA GLY A 70 29.45 3.19 -17.70
C GLY A 70 28.20 2.97 -16.84
N GLN A 71 28.21 3.36 -15.56
CA GLN A 71 27.03 3.29 -14.70
C GLN A 71 25.95 4.29 -15.15
N LEU A 72 24.72 3.81 -15.38
CA LEU A 72 23.55 4.63 -15.65
C LEU A 72 22.84 4.97 -14.34
N ILE A 73 22.62 6.25 -14.10
CA ILE A 73 21.89 6.79 -12.95
C ILE A 73 20.62 7.47 -13.44
N ILE A 74 19.47 7.05 -12.90
CA ILE A 74 18.15 7.59 -13.22
C ILE A 74 17.57 8.18 -11.94
N ARG A 75 17.43 9.50 -11.88
CA ARG A 75 16.84 10.20 -10.73
C ARG A 75 15.33 10.26 -10.84
N SER A 76 14.65 10.12 -9.70
CA SER A 76 13.20 10.24 -9.60
C SER A 76 12.48 9.39 -10.66
N ILE A 77 12.72 8.08 -10.64
CA ILE A 77 12.19 7.14 -11.63
C ILE A 77 10.67 7.15 -11.64
N THR A 78 10.06 7.09 -12.82
CA THR A 78 8.61 7.13 -13.02
C THR A 78 8.08 5.77 -13.45
N TYR A 79 6.77 5.54 -13.32
CA TYR A 79 6.17 4.28 -13.78
C TYR A 79 6.49 3.97 -15.27
N ALA A 80 6.54 4.99 -16.11
CA ALA A 80 6.84 4.89 -17.54
C ALA A 80 8.30 4.48 -17.85
N ASP A 81 9.21 4.60 -16.89
CA ASP A 81 10.60 4.19 -17.02
C ASP A 81 10.77 2.66 -16.82
N SER A 82 9.70 1.92 -16.52
CA SER A 82 9.74 0.45 -16.43
C SER A 82 10.09 -0.19 -17.76
N GLY A 83 11.01 -1.16 -17.75
CA GLY A 83 11.39 -1.85 -18.98
C GLY A 83 12.75 -2.51 -18.93
N VAL A 84 13.25 -2.86 -20.12
CA VAL A 84 14.56 -3.48 -20.30
C VAL A 84 15.54 -2.44 -20.81
N TYR A 85 16.62 -2.25 -20.07
CA TYR A 85 17.73 -1.36 -20.40
C TYR A 85 18.89 -2.20 -20.88
N HIS A 86 19.52 -1.83 -21.99
CA HIS A 86 20.70 -2.55 -22.49
C HIS A 86 21.95 -1.70 -22.35
N CYS A 87 22.96 -2.23 -21.67
CA CYS A 87 24.31 -1.69 -21.79
C CYS A 87 25.03 -2.42 -22.92
N VAL A 88 25.67 -1.66 -23.81
CA VAL A 88 26.48 -2.20 -24.90
C VAL A 88 27.88 -1.61 -24.80
N ALA A 89 28.87 -2.48 -24.73
CA ALA A 89 30.28 -2.14 -24.71
C ALA A 89 30.94 -2.59 -26.01
N GLN A 90 31.79 -1.76 -26.59
CA GLN A 90 32.44 -2.05 -27.87
C GLN A 90 33.91 -1.63 -27.85
N VAL A 91 34.78 -2.54 -28.27
CA VAL A 91 36.21 -2.28 -28.54
C VAL A 91 36.51 -2.68 -29.98
N ARG A 92 36.80 -1.69 -30.83
CA ARG A 92 37.00 -1.89 -32.27
C ARG A 92 35.82 -2.66 -32.91
N GLY A 93 36.03 -3.91 -33.29
CA GLY A 93 35.03 -4.79 -33.89
C GLY A 93 34.35 -5.75 -32.92
N ASP A 94 34.83 -5.86 -31.68
CA ASP A 94 34.26 -6.73 -30.66
C ASP A 94 33.19 -5.99 -29.85
N ILE A 95 32.07 -6.65 -29.59
CA ILE A 95 30.89 -6.06 -28.96
C ILE A 95 30.34 -7.06 -27.96
N ASP A 96 30.03 -6.57 -26.77
CA ASP A 96 29.28 -7.32 -25.77
C ASP A 96 28.14 -6.46 -25.22
N SER A 97 27.08 -7.11 -24.71
CA SER A 97 25.91 -6.42 -24.19
C SER A 97 25.21 -7.19 -23.09
N VAL A 98 24.71 -6.46 -22.09
CA VAL A 98 23.91 -7.01 -21.00
C VAL A 98 22.60 -6.25 -20.87
N SER A 99 21.55 -6.93 -20.40
CA SER A 99 20.24 -6.35 -20.13
C SER A 99 19.96 -6.23 -18.64
N HIS A 100 19.38 -5.11 -18.23
CA HIS A 100 18.80 -4.90 -16.90
C HIS A 100 17.29 -4.77 -17.02
N ARG A 101 16.54 -5.51 -16.20
CA ARG A 101 15.08 -5.42 -16.17
C ARG A 101 14.64 -4.62 -14.95
N VAL A 102 14.06 -3.45 -15.17
CA VAL A 102 13.58 -2.55 -14.10
C VAL A 102 12.06 -2.59 -14.04
N LEU A 103 11.51 -2.84 -12.85
CA LEU A 103 10.08 -2.81 -12.56
C LEU A 103 9.79 -1.69 -11.56
N VAL A 104 9.08 -0.65 -11.99
CA VAL A 104 8.72 0.48 -11.14
C VAL A 104 7.35 0.22 -10.51
N GLN A 105 7.31 0.20 -9.19
CA GLN A 105 6.07 0.12 -8.43
C GLN A 105 5.55 1.54 -8.15
N PRO A 106 4.23 1.77 -8.27
CA PRO A 106 3.65 3.06 -7.94
C PRO A 106 3.90 3.38 -6.47
N SER A 107 4.21 4.65 -6.19
CA SER A 107 4.37 5.10 -4.83
C SER A 107 3.00 5.21 -4.17
N VAL A 108 2.68 4.33 -3.22
CA VAL A 108 1.48 4.48 -2.38
C VAL A 108 1.81 5.47 -1.28
N ILE A 109 1.99 6.73 -1.66
CA ILE A 109 2.07 7.84 -0.72
C ILE A 109 0.64 8.15 -0.33
N GLN A 110 0.24 7.84 0.91
CA GLN A 110 -0.94 8.52 1.43
C GLN A 110 -0.55 9.99 1.60
N PRO A 111 -1.21 10.95 0.92
CA PRO A 111 -0.90 12.35 1.12
C PRO A 111 -0.97 12.68 2.62
N ALA A 112 -0.05 13.50 3.13
CA ALA A 112 -0.11 13.96 4.54
C ALA A 112 -1.46 14.63 4.91
N ASN A 113 -2.24 15.03 3.90
CA ASN A 113 -3.56 15.64 3.98
C ASN A 113 -4.70 14.72 3.50
N SER A 114 -4.47 13.40 3.38
CA SER A 114 -5.56 12.46 3.14
C SER A 114 -6.59 12.60 4.26
N GLU A 115 -7.88 12.47 3.90
CA GLU A 115 -8.95 12.50 4.89
C GLU A 115 -8.61 11.48 5.99
N VAL A 116 -8.40 11.98 7.21
CA VAL A 116 -8.10 11.12 8.35
C VAL A 116 -9.20 10.08 8.46
N ILE A 117 -8.85 8.81 8.27
CA ILE A 117 -9.79 7.70 8.36
C ILE A 117 -10.40 7.74 9.77
N LYS A 118 -11.73 7.82 9.86
CA LYS A 118 -12.45 7.88 11.13
C LYS A 118 -13.05 6.51 11.42
N VAL A 119 -12.66 5.92 12.55
CA VAL A 119 -13.20 4.66 13.05
C VAL A 119 -13.97 4.93 14.33
N GLN A 120 -15.23 4.51 14.38
CA GLN A 120 -16.04 4.56 15.60
C GLN A 120 -16.24 3.14 16.14
N LYS A 121 -16.06 2.98 17.44
CA LYS A 121 -16.25 1.74 18.17
C LYS A 121 -16.98 2.00 19.47
N ASN A 122 -17.61 0.97 20.01
CA ASN A 122 -18.14 1.00 21.37
C ASN A 122 -17.18 0.27 22.32
N VAL A 123 -17.19 0.65 23.60
CA VAL A 123 -16.39 -0.04 24.64
C VAL A 123 -16.61 -1.55 24.56
N GLY A 124 -15.51 -2.30 24.60
CA GLY A 124 -15.49 -3.76 24.52
C GLY A 124 -15.41 -4.31 23.10
N GLU A 125 -15.67 -3.51 22.06
CA GLU A 125 -15.49 -3.94 20.68
C GLU A 125 -14.01 -3.99 20.30
N SER A 126 -13.65 -4.89 19.39
CA SER A 126 -12.32 -4.97 18.82
C SER A 126 -12.08 -3.85 17.79
N ILE A 127 -10.90 -3.22 17.86
CA ILE A 127 -10.38 -2.27 16.87
C ILE A 127 -9.33 -3.01 16.03
N LEU A 128 -9.55 -3.05 14.71
CA LEU A 128 -8.56 -3.51 13.73
C LEU A 128 -8.24 -2.37 12.78
N LEU A 129 -7.00 -1.89 12.83
CA LEU A 129 -6.51 -0.80 11.99
C LEU A 129 -5.54 -1.37 10.94
N PRO A 130 -5.91 -1.37 9.65
CA PRO A 130 -5.02 -1.87 8.61
C PRO A 130 -3.84 -0.92 8.39
N CYS A 131 -2.67 -1.48 8.11
CA CYS A 131 -1.54 -0.73 7.58
C CYS A 131 -0.76 -1.57 6.59
N SER A 132 -0.58 -1.05 5.39
CA SER A 132 0.27 -1.63 4.35
C SER A 132 1.06 -0.51 3.68
N ALA A 133 2.28 -0.81 3.28
CA ALA A 133 3.13 0.09 2.53
C ALA A 133 3.78 -0.67 1.36
N VAL A 134 3.87 -0.03 0.21
CA VAL A 134 4.63 -0.55 -0.94
C VAL A 134 5.99 0.11 -0.90
N ALA A 135 7.03 -0.66 -0.59
CA ALA A 135 8.38 -0.17 -0.43
C ALA A 135 9.38 -1.19 -0.96
N VAL A 136 10.46 -0.72 -1.58
CA VAL A 136 11.56 -1.58 -2.00
C VAL A 136 12.90 -1.02 -1.52
N PRO A 137 13.68 -1.79 -0.73
CA PRO A 137 13.31 -3.03 -0.03
C PRO A 137 12.09 -2.84 0.89
N ASP A 138 11.47 -3.96 1.30
CA ASP A 138 10.29 -3.96 2.15
C ASP A 138 10.47 -3.06 3.38
N ALA A 139 9.44 -2.28 3.70
CA ALA A 139 9.47 -1.37 4.83
C ALA A 139 9.15 -2.08 6.15
N TYR A 140 9.84 -1.67 7.21
CA TYR A 140 9.45 -2.01 8.56
C TYR A 140 8.23 -1.18 8.98
N LEU A 141 7.18 -1.86 9.44
CA LEU A 141 5.92 -1.26 9.87
C LEU A 141 5.84 -1.16 11.39
N SER A 142 5.40 -0.01 11.87
CA SER A 142 5.17 0.25 13.30
C SER A 142 3.98 1.18 13.53
N TRP A 143 3.44 1.16 14.74
CA TRP A 143 2.32 1.99 15.15
C TRP A 143 2.70 2.91 16.29
N ILE A 144 2.39 4.20 16.15
CA ILE A 144 2.43 5.19 17.23
C ILE A 144 1.00 5.34 17.77
N LEU A 145 0.82 4.97 19.03
CA LEU A 145 -0.46 5.04 19.73
C LEU A 145 -0.74 6.48 20.24
N PRO A 146 -1.99 6.80 20.64
CA PRO A 146 -2.33 8.12 21.18
C PRO A 146 -1.50 8.54 22.41
N ASN A 147 -1.02 7.57 23.19
CA ASN A 147 -0.15 7.78 24.35
C ASN A 147 1.34 7.87 23.98
N SER A 148 1.68 8.00 22.70
CA SER A 148 3.04 8.04 22.15
C SER A 148 3.84 6.74 22.31
N ARG A 149 3.23 5.64 22.77
CA ARG A 149 3.88 4.33 22.76
C ARG A 149 4.02 3.83 21.32
N VAL A 150 5.16 3.23 21.02
CA VAL A 150 5.41 2.57 19.74
C VAL A 150 5.19 1.07 19.89
N LEU A 151 4.36 0.49 19.04
CA LEU A 151 4.20 -0.94 18.89
C LEU A 151 4.70 -1.39 17.52
N SER A 152 5.25 -2.59 17.48
CA SER A 152 5.69 -3.28 16.27
C SER A 152 5.40 -4.76 16.42
N HIS A 153 5.57 -5.54 15.36
CA HIS A 153 5.43 -6.99 15.44
C HIS A 153 6.34 -7.62 16.53
N LEU A 154 7.47 -6.97 16.85
CA LEU A 154 8.42 -7.43 17.87
C LEU A 154 8.13 -6.87 19.28
N SER A 155 7.24 -5.89 19.42
CA SER A 155 7.04 -5.13 20.66
C SER A 155 5.57 -5.01 21.05
N ASN A 156 4.84 -6.13 20.98
CA ASN A 156 3.43 -6.19 21.36
C ASN A 156 3.21 -5.85 22.85
N SER A 157 2.00 -5.41 23.15
CA SER A 157 1.56 -5.07 24.51
C SER A 157 0.39 -5.96 24.93
N SER A 158 0.04 -5.96 26.22
CA SER A 158 -1.12 -6.70 26.73
C SER A 158 -2.46 -6.24 26.12
N ASN A 159 -2.51 -5.01 25.57
CA ASN A 159 -3.76 -4.38 25.14
C ASN A 159 -3.74 -4.00 23.64
N GLY A 160 -2.69 -4.40 22.91
CA GLY A 160 -2.51 -4.00 21.51
C GLY A 160 -1.40 -4.80 20.85
N TYR A 161 -1.70 -5.33 19.67
CA TYR A 161 -0.84 -6.27 18.94
C TYR A 161 -0.72 -5.83 17.48
N VAL A 162 0.49 -5.77 16.96
CA VAL A 162 0.74 -5.62 15.53
C VAL A 162 0.81 -7.01 14.92
N LEU A 163 -0.01 -7.26 13.91
CA LEU A 163 -0.06 -8.52 13.17
C LEU A 163 1.07 -8.58 12.13
N ASP A 164 1.35 -9.78 11.58
CA ASP A 164 2.37 -9.98 10.54
C ASP A 164 2.16 -9.08 9.31
N ASN A 165 0.90 -8.79 8.97
CA ASN A 165 0.55 -7.92 7.85
C ASN A 165 0.64 -6.41 8.17
N GLY A 166 1.18 -6.04 9.34
CA GLY A 166 1.32 -4.64 9.79
C GLY A 166 0.08 -4.04 10.46
N SER A 167 -1.05 -4.74 10.50
CA SER A 167 -2.29 -4.21 11.10
C SER A 167 -2.22 -4.17 12.63
N LEU A 168 -2.77 -3.12 13.25
CA LEU A 168 -2.91 -3.03 14.70
C LEU A 168 -4.25 -3.61 15.16
N LEU A 169 -4.22 -4.54 16.10
CA LEU A 169 -5.37 -5.14 16.75
C LEU A 169 -5.42 -4.73 18.24
N ILE A 170 -6.53 -4.14 18.67
CA ILE A 170 -6.88 -3.91 20.08
C ILE A 170 -8.13 -4.75 20.35
N PRO A 171 -8.01 -5.91 21.04
CA PRO A 171 -9.11 -6.88 21.14
C PRO A 171 -10.36 -6.38 21.87
N ALA A 172 -10.17 -5.54 22.89
CA ALA A 172 -11.24 -5.00 23.72
C ALA A 172 -10.98 -3.51 23.96
N SER A 173 -11.72 -2.65 23.26
CA SER A 173 -11.52 -1.20 23.33
C SER A 173 -12.01 -0.60 24.64
N HIS A 174 -11.26 0.39 25.12
CA HIS A 174 -11.60 1.25 26.24
C HIS A 174 -11.71 2.72 25.78
N VAL A 175 -12.40 3.56 26.55
CA VAL A 175 -12.58 4.98 26.20
C VAL A 175 -11.25 5.72 26.04
N SER A 176 -10.24 5.32 26.84
CA SER A 176 -8.86 5.84 26.76
C SER A 176 -8.14 5.51 25.46
N ASP A 177 -8.64 4.55 24.69
CA ASP A 177 -8.06 4.16 23.40
C ASP A 177 -8.53 5.10 22.28
N SER A 178 -9.37 6.09 22.59
CA SER A 178 -9.73 7.14 21.64
C SER A 178 -8.54 8.05 21.36
N GLY A 179 -8.29 8.37 20.08
CA GLY A 179 -7.21 9.25 19.69
C GLY A 179 -6.73 9.03 18.27
N TYR A 180 -5.56 9.62 17.97
CA TYR A 180 -4.89 9.46 16.68
C TYR A 180 -3.85 8.35 16.77
N TYR A 181 -4.04 7.33 15.94
CA TYR A 181 -3.10 6.25 15.71
C TYR A 181 -2.35 6.55 14.43
N ARG A 182 -1.02 6.43 14.43
CA ARG A 182 -0.23 6.61 13.21
C ARG A 182 0.47 5.32 12.85
N CYS A 183 0.29 4.86 11.62
CA CYS A 183 1.17 3.83 11.09
C CYS A 183 2.37 4.50 10.43
N VAL A 184 3.55 3.98 10.69
CA VAL A 184 4.81 4.46 10.14
C VAL A 184 5.50 3.31 9.43
N ALA A 185 5.85 3.54 8.16
CA ALA A 185 6.61 2.64 7.31
C ALA A 185 8.00 3.24 7.08
N ILE A 186 9.06 2.47 7.35
CA ILE A 186 10.45 2.93 7.19
C ILE A 186 11.25 1.89 6.42
N ASN A 187 11.96 2.32 5.39
CA ASN A 187 13.00 1.53 4.74
C ASN A 187 14.26 2.38 4.50
N GLN A 188 15.26 1.81 3.84
CA GLN A 188 16.50 2.53 3.52
C GLN A 188 16.31 3.73 2.56
N GLN A 189 15.17 3.82 1.87
CA GLN A 189 14.84 4.93 0.97
C GLN A 189 14.18 6.11 1.69
N GLY A 190 13.64 5.89 2.90
CA GLY A 190 12.99 6.95 3.68
C GLY A 190 11.89 6.42 4.59
N SER A 191 11.00 7.32 5.00
CA SER A 191 9.84 6.99 5.82
C SER A 191 8.57 7.64 5.29
N ASP A 192 7.45 6.94 5.45
CA ASP A 192 6.10 7.45 5.19
C ASP A 192 5.18 7.10 6.37
N GLN A 193 4.11 7.87 6.54
CA GLN A 193 3.14 7.66 7.61
C GLN A 193 1.75 8.16 7.25
N PHE A 194 0.74 7.53 7.84
CA PHE A 194 -0.64 8.02 7.81
C PHE A 194 -1.32 7.89 9.18
N ALA A 195 -2.38 8.66 9.39
CA ALA A 195 -3.08 8.71 10.66
C ALA A 195 -4.54 8.24 10.55
N ILE A 196 -4.99 7.52 11.57
CA ILE A 196 -6.37 7.08 11.76
C ILE A 196 -6.89 7.67 13.07
N ARG A 197 -8.06 8.30 13.04
CA ARG A 197 -8.74 8.78 14.25
C ARG A 197 -9.74 7.74 14.72
N VAL A 198 -9.51 7.20 15.91
CA VAL A 198 -10.42 6.26 16.57
C VAL A 198 -11.22 7.00 17.65
N THR A 199 -12.52 6.76 17.71
CA THR A 199 -13.41 7.24 18.78
C THR A 199 -14.13 6.05 19.41
N VAL A 200 -13.97 5.87 20.72
CA VAL A 200 -14.61 4.79 21.49
C VAL A 200 -15.73 5.39 22.34
N ASN A 201 -16.97 5.06 22.00
CA ASN A 201 -18.17 5.54 22.68
C ASN A 201 -18.51 4.62 23.87
N ARG A 202 -18.95 5.23 24.97
CA ARG A 202 -19.59 4.48 26.06
C ARG A 202 -20.97 4.04 25.55
N MET A 203 -21.29 2.75 25.65
CA MET A 203 -22.67 2.30 25.44
C MET A 203 -23.53 2.92 26.54
N VAL A 204 -24.45 3.80 26.18
CA VAL A 204 -25.54 4.19 27.06
C VAL A 204 -26.58 3.07 26.94
N SER A 205 -26.70 2.23 27.96
CA SER A 205 -27.85 1.35 28.03
C SER A 205 -29.09 2.22 28.24
N ASP A 206 -29.98 2.31 27.25
CA ASP A 206 -31.31 2.87 27.43
C ASP A 206 -32.09 1.96 28.39
N ARG A 207 -31.86 2.16 29.69
CA ARG A 207 -32.71 1.62 30.74
C ARG A 207 -33.94 2.52 30.84
N THR A 208 -34.83 2.44 29.86
CA THR A 208 -36.20 2.89 30.07
C THR A 208 -36.86 1.95 31.08
N SER A 209 -36.81 2.36 32.34
CA SER A 209 -37.54 1.82 33.47
C SER A 209 -39.04 1.72 33.16
N LYS A 210 -39.54 0.51 32.92
CA LYS A 210 -40.94 0.17 33.23
C LYS A 210 -40.94 -0.90 34.31
N GLY A 211 -40.85 -0.45 35.55
CA GLY A 211 -41.18 -1.26 36.71
C GLY A 211 -42.66 -1.60 36.66
N MET A 212 -42.99 -2.77 36.11
CA MET A 212 -44.32 -3.33 36.18
C MET A 212 -44.50 -3.89 37.60
N LYS A 213 -45.14 -3.10 38.47
CA LYS A 213 -45.53 -3.51 39.82
C LYS A 213 -46.57 -4.63 39.72
N SER A 214 -46.17 -5.88 39.90
CA SER A 214 -47.10 -6.99 40.07
C SER A 214 -47.83 -6.86 41.41
N LYS A 215 -49.10 -6.46 41.36
CA LYS A 215 -50.02 -6.51 42.51
C LYS A 215 -50.22 -7.97 42.94
N LYS A 216 -49.86 -8.29 44.18
CA LYS A 216 -50.30 -9.52 44.86
C LYS A 216 -51.82 -9.54 44.94
N ARG A 217 -52.45 -10.65 44.52
CA ARG A 217 -53.76 -11.07 45.03
C ARG A 217 -53.65 -12.51 45.53
N LEU A 218 -54.05 -12.69 46.78
CA LEU A 218 -54.20 -13.95 47.48
C LEU A 218 -55.58 -14.55 47.16
N GLY A 219 -55.64 -15.85 46.92
CA GLY A 219 -56.89 -16.61 46.78
C GLY A 219 -56.59 -18.10 46.63
N SER A 220 -56.75 -18.85 47.72
CA SER A 220 -56.56 -20.30 47.83
C SER A 220 -57.73 -21.10 47.23
N ARG A 221 -57.49 -22.29 46.68
CA ARG A 221 -57.84 -23.62 47.29
C ARG A 221 -57.71 -24.79 46.29
N THR A 222 -56.82 -25.72 46.66
CA THR A 222 -56.96 -27.20 46.74
C THR A 222 -57.52 -28.07 45.60
N SER A 223 -56.64 -28.99 45.15
CA SER A 223 -56.77 -30.46 44.96
C SER A 223 -57.74 -31.05 43.93
N LEU A 224 -57.20 -31.84 42.98
CA LEU A 224 -57.38 -33.30 42.91
C LEU A 224 -56.43 -33.90 41.84
N GLY A 225 -55.81 -35.05 42.14
CA GLY A 225 -54.97 -35.78 41.20
C GLY A 225 -55.73 -36.82 40.37
N THR A 226 -55.08 -37.34 39.32
CA THR A 226 -54.89 -38.78 38.98
C THR A 226 -54.52 -38.93 37.50
N LYS A 227 -53.57 -39.84 37.26
CA LYS A 227 -53.01 -40.31 35.98
C LYS A 227 -54.07 -40.92 35.04
N VAL A 228 -53.80 -40.97 33.72
CA VAL A 228 -53.46 -42.20 32.95
C VAL A 228 -53.44 -41.92 31.43
N LEU A 229 -52.30 -42.34 30.83
CA LEU A 229 -51.99 -42.90 29.50
C LEU A 229 -53.01 -42.80 28.34
N VAL A 230 -52.53 -42.43 27.14
CA VAL A 230 -52.58 -43.27 25.93
C VAL A 230 -51.34 -42.99 25.07
N ILE A 231 -50.70 -44.07 24.64
CA ILE A 231 -49.59 -44.20 23.67
C ILE A 231 -50.21 -44.27 22.27
N ASP A 232 -49.59 -43.69 21.25
CA ASP A 232 -49.41 -44.40 19.97
C ASP A 232 -48.29 -43.74 19.16
N ASP A 233 -47.41 -44.62 18.70
CA ASP A 233 -46.28 -44.40 17.81
C ASP A 233 -46.78 -44.13 16.38
N ASP A 234 -46.08 -43.30 15.60
CA ASP A 234 -45.87 -43.62 14.19
C ASP A 234 -44.59 -42.98 13.64
N GLU A 235 -43.85 -43.82 12.95
CA GLU A 235 -42.51 -43.64 12.40
C GLU A 235 -42.65 -43.33 10.90
N GLY A 236 -41.99 -42.27 10.40
CA GLY A 236 -42.11 -41.90 8.99
C GLY A 236 -41.00 -40.98 8.50
N SER A 237 -39.93 -41.59 8.00
CA SER A 237 -38.83 -40.96 7.28
C SER A 237 -39.18 -40.75 5.80
N GLY A 238 -38.82 -39.61 5.21
CA GLY A 238 -38.97 -39.34 3.77
C GLY A 238 -38.27 -38.05 3.34
N ALA A 239 -37.38 -38.16 2.37
CA ALA A 239 -36.43 -37.14 1.93
C ALA A 239 -36.80 -36.48 0.58
N ARG A 240 -36.28 -35.25 0.38
CA ARG A 240 -36.09 -34.46 -0.88
C ARG A 240 -37.39 -34.11 -1.62
N GLU A 241 -37.53 -33.00 -2.34
CA GLU A 241 -36.60 -32.18 -3.15
C GLU A 241 -37.32 -30.84 -3.49
N THR A 242 -36.57 -29.79 -3.90
CA THR A 242 -36.88 -28.68 -4.88
C THR A 242 -38.30 -28.09 -4.96
N ASP A 243 -38.58 -26.83 -5.29
CA ASP A 243 -37.94 -25.60 -5.75
C ASP A 243 -39.16 -24.68 -5.95
N GLU A 244 -39.14 -23.40 -5.52
CA GLU A 244 -39.88 -22.36 -6.24
C GLU A 244 -39.55 -20.95 -5.75
N SER A 245 -38.77 -20.25 -6.58
CA SER A 245 -39.08 -18.92 -7.14
C SER A 245 -40.11 -18.05 -6.41
N LEU A 246 -39.72 -16.81 -6.07
CA LEU A 246 -40.40 -15.63 -6.63
C LEU A 246 -39.61 -14.33 -6.46
N SER A 247 -39.10 -13.90 -7.61
CA SER A 247 -38.74 -12.54 -8.01
C SER A 247 -39.63 -11.43 -7.44
N LYS A 248 -39.04 -10.25 -7.15
CA LYS A 248 -39.49 -8.97 -7.75
C LYS A 248 -38.50 -7.83 -7.54
N LYS A 249 -38.08 -7.28 -8.69
CA LYS A 249 -37.40 -6.00 -8.91
C LYS A 249 -38.17 -4.83 -8.32
N ILE A 250 -37.45 -3.85 -7.78
CA ILE A 250 -37.87 -2.43 -7.84
C ILE A 250 -36.72 -1.60 -8.39
N HIS A 251 -37.11 -0.79 -9.36
CA HIS A 251 -36.36 0.09 -10.24
C HIS A 251 -36.29 1.49 -9.59
N LEU A 252 -35.15 2.18 -9.62
CA LEU A 252 -35.17 3.64 -9.53
C LEU A 252 -34.05 4.29 -10.36
N LYS A 253 -34.47 5.32 -11.07
CA LYS A 253 -33.83 6.07 -12.16
C LYS A 253 -33.14 7.32 -11.62
N SER A 254 -32.07 7.69 -12.32
CA SER A 254 -31.59 9.05 -12.69
C SER A 254 -31.42 10.13 -11.62
N HIS A 255 -30.24 10.77 -11.62
CA HIS A 255 -30.13 12.22 -11.83
C HIS A 255 -28.67 12.60 -12.20
N GLU A 256 -28.46 13.05 -13.44
CA GLU A 256 -27.34 13.90 -13.84
C GLU A 256 -27.66 15.35 -13.49
N VAL A 257 -26.66 16.12 -13.02
CA VAL A 257 -26.58 17.57 -13.24
C VAL A 257 -25.11 17.97 -13.44
N SER A 258 -24.83 18.55 -14.60
CA SER A 258 -23.62 19.31 -14.93
C SER A 258 -23.65 20.70 -14.30
N LEU A 259 -22.49 21.20 -13.82
CA LEU A 259 -22.25 22.64 -13.71
C LEU A 259 -20.85 22.99 -14.25
N LYS A 260 -20.88 23.77 -15.33
CA LYS A 260 -19.77 24.55 -15.91
C LYS A 260 -19.46 25.74 -15.00
N GLN A 261 -18.19 26.14 -14.92
CA GLN A 261 -17.84 27.55 -14.74
C GLN A 261 -16.69 27.92 -15.70
N LYS A 262 -16.89 29.07 -16.36
CA LYS A 262 -16.06 29.70 -17.37
C LYS A 262 -15.53 31.01 -16.77
N ASN A 263 -14.23 31.23 -16.97
CA ASN A 263 -13.40 32.44 -16.94
C ASN A 263 -13.96 33.76 -16.38
N ASP A 264 -13.10 34.46 -15.64
CA ASP A 264 -12.79 35.86 -15.92
C ASP A 264 -11.29 36.16 -15.79
N ASN A 265 -10.87 37.11 -16.61
CA ASN A 265 -9.52 37.50 -16.96
C ASN A 265 -9.29 38.92 -16.42
N VAL A 266 -8.26 39.19 -15.63
CA VAL A 266 -7.73 40.56 -15.46
C VAL A 266 -6.20 40.52 -15.43
N SER A 267 -5.65 41.39 -16.27
CA SER A 267 -4.27 41.60 -16.62
C SER A 267 -3.56 42.66 -15.77
N GLN A 268 -2.22 42.60 -15.84
CA GLN A 268 -1.20 43.66 -15.67
C GLN A 268 -0.56 43.90 -14.30
N GLY A 269 0.79 43.87 -14.31
CA GLY A 269 1.66 44.29 -13.23
C GLY A 269 3.14 44.04 -13.51
N HIS A 270 3.68 44.62 -14.58
CA HIS A 270 5.13 44.72 -14.81
C HIS A 270 5.82 45.49 -13.67
N VAL A 271 6.88 44.94 -13.06
CA VAL A 271 7.96 45.76 -12.46
C VAL A 271 9.32 45.17 -12.83
N LYS A 272 10.17 46.06 -13.35
CA LYS A 272 11.53 45.87 -13.83
C LYS A 272 12.55 45.73 -12.68
N LYS A 273 13.62 44.99 -12.98
CA LYS A 273 15.05 45.23 -12.66
C LYS A 273 15.37 46.44 -11.75
N ASN A 274 16.20 46.22 -10.72
CA ASN A 274 17.61 46.67 -10.75
C ASN A 274 18.43 46.25 -9.51
N ARG A 275 19.57 45.62 -9.80
CA ARG A 275 20.93 45.85 -9.25
C ARG A 275 21.05 46.54 -7.87
N LYS A 276 21.65 45.80 -6.92
CA LYS A 276 22.93 46.16 -6.29
C LYS A 276 23.70 44.90 -5.96
#